data_AF-X1JDC1-F1
#
_entry.id   AF-X1JDC1-F1
#
_cell.length_a   1.000
_cell.length_b   1.000
_cell.length_c   1.000
_cell.angle_alpha   90.00
_cell.angle_beta   90.00
_cell.angle_gamma   90.00
#
_symmetry.space_group_name_H-M   'P 1'
#
loop_
_entity.id
_entity.type
_entity.pdbx_description
1 polymer ?
#
loop_
_entity_poly.entity_id
_entity_poly.type
_entity_poly.pdbx_seq_one_letter_code
_entity_poly.pdbx_strand_id
1 'polypeptide(L)' 'MSQQPKNLPAAIPADKPAYIELTRGMFAIVDAWNYAELNKHKWRAVKASHKWYAVRDKPWGNKVYTVKMHRVVAHTPKG' A
#
# COMPACT_ATOMS: atom_id res chain seq x y z
N MET A 1 8.60 31.93 3.14
CA MET A 1 9.49 30.84 2.67
C MET A 1 8.67 29.55 2.60
N SER A 2 7.94 29.38 1.51
CA SER A 2 7.12 28.19 1.28
C SER A 2 8.01 27.12 0.66
N GLN A 3 8.48 26.16 1.45
CA GLN A 3 9.22 25.02 0.90
C GLN A 3 8.22 24.11 0.18
N GLN A 4 8.22 24.20 -1.16
CA GLN A 4 7.76 23.11 -2.01
C GLN A 4 8.76 21.96 -1.91
N PRO A 5 8.33 20.69 -1.81
CA PRO A 5 9.26 19.57 -1.89
C PRO A 5 9.81 19.45 -3.33
N LYS A 6 11.08 19.81 -3.50
CA LYS A 6 11.89 19.53 -4.69
C LYS A 6 12.13 18.01 -4.78
N ASN A 7 11.96 17.41 -5.95
CA ASN A 7 12.15 15.98 -6.30
C ASN A 7 10.82 15.25 -6.57
N LEU A 8 10.12 15.70 -7.61
CA LEU A 8 9.24 14.82 -8.37
C LEU A 8 10.08 14.27 -9.54
N PRO A 9 10.39 12.96 -9.62
CA PRO A 9 11.13 12.43 -10.75
C PRO A 9 10.29 12.54 -12.02
N ALA A 10 10.84 13.23 -13.01
CA ALA A 10 10.33 13.31 -14.37
C ALA A 10 10.18 11.90 -14.96
N ALA A 11 9.04 11.64 -15.61
CA ALA A 11 8.54 10.35 -16.10
C ALA A 11 7.90 9.44 -15.04
N ILE A 12 6.67 9.74 -14.62
CA ILE A 12 5.73 8.68 -14.22
C ILE A 12 5.22 8.07 -15.54
N PRO A 13 5.57 6.83 -15.90
CA PRO A 13 4.93 6.19 -17.04
C PRO A 13 3.46 5.90 -16.66
N ALA A 14 2.55 6.54 -17.39
CA ALA A 14 1.13 6.26 -17.57
C ALA A 14 0.38 5.69 -16.35
N ASP A 15 -0.09 6.60 -15.48
CA ASP A 15 -1.48 6.91 -15.07
C ASP A 15 -2.58 5.81 -15.08
N LYS A 16 -2.23 4.53 -15.18
CA LYS A 16 -3.20 3.43 -15.08
C LYS A 16 -3.19 2.88 -13.67
N PRO A 17 -4.35 2.87 -12.98
CA PRO A 17 -4.47 2.12 -11.75
C PRO A 17 -4.21 0.64 -12.02
N ALA A 18 -3.41 0.02 -11.17
CA ALA A 18 -3.21 -1.41 -11.10
C ALA A 18 -4.10 -2.01 -10.00
N TYR A 19 -4.51 -3.26 -10.18
CA TYR A 19 -5.36 -3.97 -9.24
C TYR A 19 -4.58 -5.09 -8.56
N ILE A 20 -4.60 -5.10 -7.23
CA ILE A 20 -4.04 -6.19 -6.43
C ILE A 20 -5.20 -6.99 -5.86
N GLU A 21 -5.21 -8.28 -6.13
CA GLU A 21 -6.23 -9.18 -5.60
C GLU A 21 -6.13 -9.28 -4.08
N LEU A 22 -7.28 -9.22 -3.43
CA LEU A 22 -7.45 -9.43 -2.01
C LEU A 22 -8.35 -10.64 -1.78
N THR A 23 -8.28 -11.18 -0.56
CA THR A 23 -9.25 -12.19 -0.11
C THR A 23 -10.69 -11.70 -0.29
N ARG A 24 -11.62 -12.63 -0.55
CA ARG A 24 -13.07 -12.40 -0.72
C ARG A 24 -13.47 -11.79 -2.07
N GLY A 25 -12.66 -11.98 -3.12
CA GLY A 25 -12.95 -11.48 -4.46
C GLY A 25 -12.90 -9.95 -4.57
N MET A 26 -12.17 -9.30 -3.64
CA MET A 26 -12.01 -7.85 -3.61
C MET A 26 -10.67 -7.47 -4.25
N PHE A 27 -10.55 -6.22 -4.68
CA PHE A 27 -9.31 -5.71 -5.27
C PHE A 27 -8.92 -4.38 -4.61
N ALA A 28 -7.62 -4.18 -4.43
CA ALA A 28 -7.06 -2.88 -4.07
C ALA A 28 -6.59 -2.16 -5.34
N ILE A 29 -7.02 -0.92 -5.49
CA ILE A 29 -6.58 -0.02 -6.57
C ILE A 29 -5.31 0.68 -6.09
N VAL A 30 -4.23 0.57 -6.85
CA VAL A 30 -2.93 1.16 -6.53
C VAL A 30 -2.32 1.81 -7.77
N ASP A 31 -1.43 2.76 -7.60
CA ASP A 31 -0.69 3.31 -8.73
C ASP A 31 0.28 2.27 -9.32
N ALA A 32 0.51 2.33 -10.63
CA ALA A 32 1.41 1.40 -11.33
C ALA A 32 2.82 1.35 -10.73
N TRP A 33 3.34 2.47 -10.22
CA TRP A 33 4.66 2.55 -9.59
C TRP A 33 4.73 1.81 -8.26
N ASN A 34 3.61 1.67 -7.53
CA ASN A 34 3.56 0.89 -6.30
C ASN A 34 3.29 -0.60 -6.55
N TYR A 35 2.69 -0.94 -7.69
CA TYR A 35 2.24 -2.31 -7.97
C TYR A 35 3.36 -3.34 -7.81
N ALA A 36 4.53 -3.08 -8.38
CA ALA A 36 5.66 -4.03 -8.33
C ALA A 36 6.12 -4.33 -6.90
N GLU A 37 6.07 -3.36 -5.99
CA GLU A 37 6.48 -3.55 -4.59
C GLU A 37 5.36 -4.22 -3.77
N LEU A 38 4.12 -3.81 -3.99
CA LEU A 38 2.98 -4.34 -3.26
C LEU A 38 2.63 -5.77 -3.69
N ASN A 39 2.75 -6.11 -4.98
CA ASN A 39 2.41 -7.43 -5.52
C ASN A 39 3.36 -8.55 -5.05
N LYS A 40 4.51 -8.21 -4.45
CA LYS A 40 5.41 -9.19 -3.81
C LYS A 40 4.81 -9.83 -2.57
N HIS A 41 3.73 -9.28 -2.05
CA HIS A 41 3.12 -9.70 -0.80
C HIS A 41 1.69 -10.18 -1.00
N LYS A 42 1.29 -11.19 -0.22
CA LYS A 42 -0.11 -11.62 -0.15
C LYS A 42 -0.88 -10.65 0.74
N TRP A 43 -1.89 -9.99 0.17
CA TRP A 43 -2.77 -9.06 0.87
C TRP A 43 -4.13 -9.70 1.14
N ARG A 44 -4.74 -9.34 2.27
CA ARG A 44 -6.09 -9.73 2.65
C ARG A 44 -6.96 -8.53 2.97
N ALA A 45 -8.24 -8.63 2.66
CA ALA A 45 -9.23 -7.63 3.01
C ALA A 45 -9.71 -7.85 4.44
N VAL A 46 -9.51 -6.85 5.30
CA VAL A 46 -10.02 -6.83 6.68
C VAL A 46 -11.03 -5.70 6.84
N LYS A 47 -12.21 -6.04 7.36
CA LYS A 47 -13.24 -5.06 7.70
C LYS A 47 -12.92 -4.47 9.08
N ALA A 48 -12.90 -3.15 9.18
CA ALA A 48 -12.84 -2.45 10.45
C ALA A 48 -13.95 -1.40 10.50
N SER A 49 -14.91 -1.58 11.40
CA SER A 49 -16.14 -0.78 11.53
C SER A 49 -16.81 -0.59 10.16
N HIS A 50 -16.67 0.59 9.54
CA HIS A 50 -17.28 0.96 8.26
C HIS A 50 -16.34 0.92 7.05
N LYS A 51 -15.08 0.50 7.20
CA LYS A 51 -14.07 0.54 6.13
C LYS A 51 -13.43 -0.82 5.90
N TRP A 52 -13.07 -1.08 4.65
CA TRP A 52 -12.23 -2.21 4.27
C TRP A 52 -10.78 -1.75 4.13
N TYR A 53 -9.87 -2.54 4.68
CA TYR A 53 -8.43 -2.30 4.57
C TYR A 53 -7.77 -3.50 3.91
N ALA A 54 -6.91 -3.25 2.93
CA ALA A 54 -5.92 -4.22 2.49
C ALA A 54 -4.81 -4.29 3.55
N VAL A 55 -4.60 -5.48 4.11
CA VAL A 55 -3.56 -5.71 5.11
C VAL A 55 -2.74 -6.95 4.77
N ARG A 56 -1.51 -6.99 5.28
CA ARG A 56 -0.65 -8.17 5.23
C ARG A 56 -0.04 -8.39 6.60
N ASP A 57 0.28 -9.65 6.89
CA ASP A 57 0.99 -9.99 8.10
C ASP A 57 2.51 -9.90 7.83
N LYS A 58 3.25 -9.31 8.78
CA LYS A 58 4.68 -9.10 8.72
C LYS A 58 5.30 -9.65 10.02
N PRO A 59 6.18 -10.66 9.94
CA PRO A 59 6.91 -11.14 11.10
C PRO A 59 7.90 -10.07 11.59
N TRP A 60 8.06 -9.97 12.91
CA TRP A 60 9.03 -9.10 13.57
C TRP A 60 9.45 -9.75 14.89
N GLY A 61 10.62 -10.39 14.87
CA GLY A 61 11.07 -11.26 15.96
C GLY A 61 10.07 -12.40 16.20
N ASN A 62 9.71 -12.64 17.46
CA ASN A 62 8.74 -13.67 17.87
C ASN A 62 7.27 -13.24 17.73
N LYS A 63 6.99 -12.09 17.11
CA LYS A 63 5.64 -11.54 16.97
C LYS A 63 5.29 -11.32 15.50
N VAL A 64 4.00 -11.38 15.19
CA VAL A 64 3.46 -11.07 13.87
C VAL A 64 2.64 -9.79 13.97
N TYR A 65 2.93 -8.83 13.09
CA TYR A 65 2.25 -7.54 13.03
C TYR A 65 1.47 -7.41 11.74
N THR A 66 0.29 -6.82 11.82
CA THR A 66 -0.52 -6.53 10.64
C THR A 66 -0.18 -5.14 10.09
N VAL A 67 0.26 -5.08 8.84
CA VAL A 67 0.60 -3.85 8.11
C VAL A 67 -0.52 -3.53 7.13
N LYS A 68 -0.99 -2.26 7.12
CA LYS A 68 -2.00 -1.79 6.18
C LYS A 68 -1.35 -1.28 4.89
N MET A 69 -1.90 -1.61 3.73
CA MET A 69 -1.37 -1.23 2.41
C MET A 69 -1.18 0.28 2.27
N HIS A 70 -2.16 1.08 2.70
CA HIS A 70 -2.07 2.54 2.63
C HIS A 70 -0.87 3.11 3.40
N ARG A 71 -0.40 2.46 4.47
CA ARG A 71 0.79 2.90 5.22
C ARG A 71 2.09 2.61 4.49
N VAL A 72 2.11 1.56 3.65
CA VAL A 72 3.26 1.23 2.82
C VAL A 72 3.42 2.25 1.70
N VAL A 73 2.30 2.62 1.06
CA VAL A 73 2.29 3.64 0.00
C VAL A 73 2.62 5.03 0.55
N ALA A 74 2.02 5.42 1.68
CA ALA A 74 2.21 6.75 2.25
C ALA A 74 3.58 6.97 2.93
N HIS A 75 4.51 6.01 2.87
CA HIS A 75 5.84 6.04 3.53
C HIS A 75 5.80 6.61 4.95
N THR A 76 4.69 6.40 5.68
CA THR A 76 4.47 7.13 6.93
C THR A 76 5.48 6.63 7.95
N PRO A 77 6.33 7.50 8.52
CA PRO A 77 7.29 7.07 9.53
C PRO A 77 6.55 6.45 10.71
N LYS A 78 7.15 5.42 11.30
CA LYS A 78 6.67 4.87 12.57
C LYS A 78 6.83 5.98 13.62
N GLY A 79 5.73 6.39 14.24
CA GLY A 79 5.77 7.12 15.51
C GLY A 79 6.20 6.22 16.66
#